data_AF-A0A2K2FUT8-F1
#
_entry.id   AF-A0A2K2FUT8-F1
#
_cell.length_a   1.000
_cell.length_b   1.000
_cell.length_c   1.000
_cell.angle_alpha   90.00
_cell.angle_beta   90.00
_cell.angle_gamma   90.00
#
_symmetry.space_group_name_H-M   'P 1'
#
loop_
_entity.id
_entity.type
_entity.pdbx_description
1 polymer ?
#
loop_
_entity_poly.entity_id
_entity_poly.type
_entity_poly.pdbx_seq_one_letter_code
_entity_poly.pdbx_strand_id
1 'polypeptide(L)'
;MQRPLMERIARALCTHDGNPPNATMNGKPLWCDYLPEAQVVLLAIREPNDDMVDAGIGTGVERPVRLDISPRSAWEAMIDAALDGR
;
A
#
# COMPACT_ATOMS: atom_id res chain seq x y z
N MET A 1 8.49 9.43 11.05
CA MET A 1 7.08 9.73 10.70
C MET A 1 6.49 8.45 10.13
N GLN A 2 5.44 7.89 10.75
CA GLN A 2 4.69 6.78 10.17
C GLN A 2 3.98 7.26 8.91
N ARG A 3 4.06 6.48 7.83
CA ARG A 3 3.72 6.85 6.45
C ARG A 3 2.22 6.97 6.22
N PRO A 4 1.79 7.88 5.33
CA PRO A 4 0.38 8.09 5.01
C PRO A 4 -0.35 6.85 4.49
N LEU A 5 0.34 5.91 3.80
CA LEU A 5 -0.31 4.71 3.27
C LEU A 5 -0.57 3.64 4.33
N MET A 6 0.39 3.36 5.22
CA MET A 6 0.22 2.39 6.31
C MET A 6 -0.90 2.82 7.25
N GLU A 7 -0.94 4.09 7.63
CA GLU A 7 -2.04 4.65 8.42
C GLU A 7 -3.38 4.53 7.68
N ARG A 8 -3.41 4.83 6.37
CA ARG A 8 -4.63 4.72 5.56
C ARG A 8 -5.18 3.29 5.54
N ILE A 9 -4.33 2.28 5.36
CA ILE A 9 -4.73 0.87 5.37
C ILE A 9 -5.19 0.47 6.77
N ALA A 10 -4.44 0.82 7.81
CA ALA A 10 -4.79 0.48 9.19
C ALA A 10 -6.13 1.09 9.62
N ARG A 11 -6.45 2.32 9.20
CA ARG A 11 -7.76 2.95 9.42
C ARG A 11 -8.89 2.26 8.65
N ALA A 12 -8.62 1.77 7.45
CA ALA A 12 -9.58 0.98 6.69
C ALA A 12 -9.89 -0.36 7.38
N LEU A 13 -8.87 -1.04 7.91
CA LEU A 13 -9.03 -2.28 8.70
C LEU A 13 -9.80 -2.03 10.00
N CYS A 14 -9.47 -0.95 10.72
CA CYS A 14 -10.22 -0.52 11.90
C CYS A 14 -11.72 -0.33 11.58
N THR A 15 -12.02 0.33 10.45
CA THR A 15 -13.41 0.53 9.98
C THR A 15 -14.08 -0.80 9.61
N HIS A 16 -13.35 -1.71 8.97
CA HIS A 16 -13.85 -3.04 8.60
C HIS A 16 -14.29 -3.85 9.83
N ASP A 17 -13.53 -3.73 10.93
CA ASP A 17 -13.83 -4.37 12.22
C ASP A 17 -14.95 -3.67 13.02
N GLY A 18 -15.60 -2.65 12.44
CA GLY A 18 -16.68 -1.91 13.08
C GLY A 18 -16.21 -0.84 14.07
N ASN A 19 -14.91 -0.55 14.12
CA ASN A 19 -14.35 0.49 14.96
C ASN A 19 -14.27 1.83 14.20
N PRO A 20 -14.57 2.97 14.83
CA PRO A 20 -14.38 4.27 14.18
C PRO A 20 -12.91 4.48 13.82
N PRO A 21 -12.58 4.98 12.60
CA PRO A 21 -11.19 5.10 12.14
C PRO A 21 -10.35 6.08 12.97
N ASN A 22 -11.00 6.98 13.73
CA ASN A 22 -10.38 7.97 14.63
C ASN A 22 -10.53 7.59 16.12
N ALA A 23 -10.99 6.38 16.43
CA ALA A 23 -11.13 5.93 17.81
C ALA A 23 -9.77 5.89 18.52
N THR A 24 -9.80 6.07 19.85
CA THR A 24 -8.64 5.93 20.72
C THR A 24 -8.88 4.82 21.72
N MET A 25 -7.83 4.06 22.02
CA MET A 25 -7.84 2.99 23.02
C MET A 25 -6.49 2.99 23.74
N ASN A 26 -6.50 2.87 25.07
CA ASN A 26 -5.29 2.86 25.90
C ASN A 26 -4.33 4.05 25.65
N GLY A 27 -4.90 5.24 25.39
CA GLY A 27 -4.13 6.47 25.19
C GLY A 27 -3.46 6.61 23.81
N LYS A 28 -3.73 5.71 22.86
CA LYS A 28 -3.24 5.80 21.47
C LYS A 28 -4.38 5.71 20.45
N PRO A 29 -4.17 6.14 19.20
CA PRO A 29 -5.12 5.87 18.13
C PRO A 29 -5.27 4.36 17.93
N LEU A 30 -6.52 3.88 17.90
CA LEU A 30 -6.83 2.45 17.79
C LEU A 30 -6.28 1.85 16.49
N TRP A 31 -6.26 2.61 15.39
CA TRP A 31 -5.69 2.15 14.12
C TRP A 31 -4.22 1.73 14.24
N CYS A 32 -3.46 2.21 15.22
CA CYS A 32 -2.08 1.78 15.41
C CYS A 32 -1.96 0.28 15.73
N ASP A 33 -3.00 -0.33 16.32
CA ASP A 33 -3.04 -1.77 16.58
C ASP A 33 -3.20 -2.60 15.31
N TYR A 34 -3.68 -1.99 14.22
CA TYR A 34 -3.88 -2.62 12.91
C TYR A 34 -2.68 -2.50 11.96
N LEU A 35 -1.57 -1.92 12.42
CA LEU A 35 -0.35 -1.79 11.61
C LEU A 35 0.26 -3.13 11.17
N PRO A 36 0.31 -4.19 12.01
CA PRO A 36 0.78 -5.50 11.58
C PRO A 36 -0.04 -6.09 10.43
N GLU A 37 -1.37 -6.00 10.50
CA GLU A 37 -2.30 -6.48 9.47
C GLU A 37 -2.15 -5.66 8.19
N ALA A 38 -2.00 -4.34 8.30
CA ALA A 38 -1.72 -3.47 7.17
C ALA A 38 -0.42 -3.86 6.44
N GLN A 39 0.61 -4.25 7.19
CA GLN A 39 1.87 -4.73 6.63
C GLN A 39 1.69 -6.06 5.88
N VAL A 40 0.93 -6.99 6.46
CA VAL A 40 0.62 -8.28 5.82
C VAL A 40 -0.10 -8.07 4.49
N VAL A 41 -1.08 -7.16 4.43
CA VAL A 41 -1.79 -6.83 3.19
C VAL A 41 -0.84 -6.31 2.12
N LEU A 42 0.05 -5.36 2.45
CA LEU A 42 1.03 -4.83 1.51
C LEU A 42 2.00 -5.90 1.00
N LEU A 43 2.47 -6.79 1.88
CA LEU A 43 3.32 -7.91 1.49
C LEU A 43 2.59 -8.88 0.56
N ALA A 44 1.31 -9.15 0.80
CA ALA A 44 0.51 -10.05 -0.02
C ALA A 44 0.31 -9.54 -1.45
N ILE A 45 0.27 -8.21 -1.64
CA ILE A 45 0.14 -7.59 -2.97
C ILE A 45 1.48 -7.11 -3.54
N ARG A 46 2.61 -7.41 -2.90
CA ARG A 46 3.92 -6.92 -3.33
C ARG A 46 4.27 -7.37 -4.75
N GLU A 47 3.93 -8.61 -5.08
CA GLU A 47 4.13 -9.18 -6.41
C GLU A 47 2.84 -9.05 -7.23
N PRO A 48 2.84 -8.29 -8.34
CA PRO A 48 1.66 -8.16 -9.18
C PRO A 48 1.46 -9.45 -10.01
N ASN A 49 0.21 -9.80 -10.29
CA ASN A 49 -0.07 -10.88 -11.25
C ASN A 49 0.01 -10.35 -12.70
N ASP A 50 -0.08 -11.25 -13.67
CA ASP A 50 0.07 -10.88 -15.09
C ASP A 50 -1.05 -9.94 -15.57
N ASP A 51 -2.29 -10.14 -15.10
CA ASP A 51 -3.41 -9.24 -15.41
C ASP A 51 -3.15 -7.79 -14.97
N MET A 52 -2.53 -7.60 -13.80
CA MET A 52 -2.14 -6.28 -13.30
C MET A 52 -1.04 -5.65 -14.16
N VAL A 53 -0.08 -6.45 -14.63
CA VAL A 53 1.00 -6.00 -15.50
C VAL A 53 0.43 -5.57 -16.86
N ASP A 54 -0.42 -6.39 -17.45
CA ASP A 54 -1.07 -6.12 -18.74
C ASP A 54 -1.93 -4.86 -18.67
N ALA A 55 -2.68 -4.68 -17.58
CA ALA A 55 -3.43 -3.46 -17.33
C ALA A 55 -2.52 -2.22 -17.29
N GLY A 56 -1.35 -2.32 -16.65
CA GLY A 56 -0.34 -1.26 -16.62
C GLY A 56 0.17 -0.87 -18.00
N ILE A 57 0.48 -1.85 -18.85
CA ILE A 57 0.90 -1.64 -20.25
C ILE A 57 -0.22 -0.97 -21.06
N GLY A 58 -1.45 -1.43 -20.90
CA GLY A 58 -2.63 -0.95 -21.62
C GLY A 58 -3.01 0.52 -21.37
N THR A 59 -2.48 1.15 -20.31
CA THR A 59 -2.75 2.57 -20.00
C THR A 59 -2.11 3.55 -21.00
N GLY A 60 -1.23 3.09 -21.88
CA GLY A 60 -0.62 3.93 -22.91
C GLY A 60 0.27 5.04 -22.36
N VAL A 61 0.82 4.89 -21.14
CA VAL A 61 1.84 5.80 -20.61
C VAL A 61 2.93 5.90 -21.66
N GLU A 62 3.07 7.08 -22.29
CA GLU A 62 4.16 7.34 -23.22
C GLU A 62 5.46 6.98 -22.51
N ARG A 63 6.13 5.90 -22.94
CA ARG A 63 7.42 5.48 -22.37
C ARG A 63 8.32 6.71 -22.43
N PRO A 64 8.65 7.37 -21.29
CA PRO A 64 9.69 8.35 -21.31
C PRO A 64 10.93 7.54 -21.70
N VAL A 65 11.55 7.88 -22.84
CA VAL A 65 12.67 7.16 -23.47
C VAL A 65 13.84 6.84 -22.51
N ARG A 66 13.82 7.38 -21.29
CA ARG A 66 14.82 7.23 -20.24
C ARG A 66 14.53 6.19 -19.16
N LEU A 67 13.33 5.61 -19.07
CA LEU A 67 13.01 4.62 -18.03
C LEU A 67 12.50 3.33 -18.68
N ASP A 68 13.40 2.37 -18.90
CA ASP A 68 13.06 1.00 -19.29
C ASP A 68 12.59 0.17 -18.06
N ILE A 69 11.76 0.78 -17.21
CA ILE A 69 11.25 0.15 -16.00
C ILE A 69 9.99 -0.63 -16.36
N SER A 70 9.99 -1.94 -16.10
CA SER A 70 8.80 -2.76 -16.28
C SER A 70 7.69 -2.33 -15.31
N PRO A 71 6.39 -2.40 -15.69
CA PRO A 71 5.28 -2.11 -14.77
C PRO A 71 5.34 -2.93 -13.49
N ARG A 72 5.81 -4.19 -13.58
CA ARG A 72 6.08 -5.06 -12.43
C ARG A 72 7.10 -4.45 -11.46
N SER A 73 8.27 -4.07 -11.98
CA SER A 73 9.32 -3.46 -11.16
C SER A 73 8.90 -2.12 -10.57
N ALA A 74 8.12 -1.33 -11.32
CA ALA A 74 7.56 -0.08 -10.82
C ALA A 74 6.59 -0.33 -9.66
N TRP A 75 5.70 -1.31 -9.78
CA TRP A 75 4.77 -1.71 -8.73
C TRP A 75 5.50 -2.17 -7.46
N GLU A 76 6.42 -3.12 -7.60
CA GLU A 76 7.22 -3.63 -6.48
C GLU A 76 7.94 -2.50 -5.75
N ALA A 77 8.56 -1.57 -6.49
CA ALA A 77 9.23 -0.41 -5.90
C ALA A 77 8.28 0.54 -5.14
N MET A 78 7.04 0.72 -5.62
CA MET A 78 6.02 1.51 -4.92
C MET A 78 5.59 0.84 -3.61
N ILE A 79 5.38 -0.49 -3.62
CA ILE A 79 5.04 -1.24 -2.41
C ILE A 79 6.22 -1.25 -1.43
N ASP A 80 7.44 -1.40 -1.90
CA ASP A 80 8.65 -1.32 -1.06
C ASP A 80 8.78 0.07 -0.43
N ALA A 81 8.57 1.16 -1.18
CA ALA A 81 8.57 2.52 -0.64
C ALA A 81 7.48 2.71 0.45
N ALA A 82 6.30 2.15 0.21
CA ALA A 82 5.20 2.12 1.16
C ALA A 82 5.52 1.32 2.43
N LEU A 83 6.31 0.25 2.34
CA LEU A 83 6.81 -0.59 3.43
C LEU A 83 8.05 -0.02 4.14
N ASP A 84 8.79 0.89 3.49
CA ASP A 84 10.04 1.48 4.00
C ASP A 84 9.90 2.77 4.80
N GLY A 85 9.16 3.75 4.32
CA GLY A 85 9.27 5.06 4.97
C GLY A 85 8.67 6.24 4.26
N ARG A 86 8.53 6.10 2.95
CA ARG A 86 8.87 7.19 2.05
C ARG A 86 7.64 7.83 1.45
#